data_AF-A0A959I529-F1
#
_entry.id   AF-A0A959I529-F1
#
_cell.length_a   1.000
_cell.length_b   1.000
_cell.length_c   1.000
_cell.angle_alpha   90.00
_cell.angle_beta   90.00
_cell.angle_gamma   90.00
#
_symmetry.space_group_name_H-M   'P 1'
#
loop_
_entity.id
_entity.type
_entity.pdbx_description
1 polymer ?
#
loop_
_entity_poly.entity_id
_entity_poly.type
_entity_poly.pdbx_seq_one_letter_code
_entity_poly.pdbx_strand_id
1 'polypeptide(L)'
;DGVCADVDCDDNDPNISQPGEACDDGDNTTFNDIFDANCNCAGTPTPCSGIGDADNDGICADVDCDDNDPGNTSQVGDACDDGDNTTLNDTIDANCNCTGAPTACTGIGDADNDGICADVDCDDNDPSNTNQPGDACDDGDNTTINDLLDTNCNCTGTPTACTGIGDADNDGICADV
;
A
#
# COMPACT_ATOMS: atom_id res chain seq x y z
N ASP A 1 -31.80 33.45 15.00
CA ASP A 1 -30.37 33.67 15.38
C ASP A 1 -30.03 35.08 15.93
N GLY A 2 -30.91 36.08 15.82
CA GLY A 2 -30.61 37.48 16.17
C GLY A 2 -30.37 38.39 14.95
N VAL A 3 -30.54 37.85 13.74
CA VAL A 3 -30.65 38.54 12.46
C VAL A 3 -32.09 39.02 12.26
N CYS A 4 -32.25 40.12 11.53
CA CYS A 4 -33.58 40.65 11.20
C CYS A 4 -34.21 39.82 10.07
N ALA A 5 -35.51 39.54 10.16
CA ALA A 5 -36.24 38.73 9.17
C ALA A 5 -36.21 39.26 7.72
N ASP A 6 -35.74 40.50 7.49
CA ASP A 6 -35.53 41.05 6.14
C ASP A 6 -34.15 40.71 5.54
N VAL A 7 -33.26 40.10 6.34
CA VAL A 7 -31.91 39.65 5.97
C VAL A 7 -31.70 38.15 6.29
N ASP A 8 -32.58 37.57 7.10
CA ASP A 8 -32.58 36.16 7.47
C ASP A 8 -33.09 35.27 6.32
N CYS A 9 -32.22 34.40 5.83
CA CYS A 9 -32.47 33.40 4.79
C CYS A 9 -33.25 32.17 5.27
N ASP A 10 -33.37 31.92 6.58
CA ASP A 10 -34.21 30.89 7.20
C ASP A 10 -34.64 31.30 8.61
N ASP A 11 -35.77 32.00 8.69
CA ASP A 11 -36.43 32.41 9.93
C ASP A 11 -36.69 31.26 10.94
N ASN A 12 -36.56 29.98 10.53
CA ASN A 12 -36.80 28.81 11.37
C ASN A 12 -35.51 28.12 11.85
N ASP A 13 -34.33 28.44 11.31
CA ASP A 13 -33.05 27.87 11.75
C ASP A 13 -32.28 28.89 12.60
N PRO A 14 -32.06 28.62 13.91
CA PRO A 14 -31.31 29.52 14.76
C PRO A 14 -29.78 29.52 14.53
N ASN A 15 -29.22 28.70 13.64
CA ASN A 15 -27.77 28.45 13.53
C ASN A 15 -27.08 29.03 12.27
N ILE A 16 -27.80 29.33 11.19
CA ILE A 16 -27.27 29.83 9.90
C ILE A 16 -28.40 30.61 9.25
N SER A 17 -28.14 31.76 8.60
CA SER A 17 -28.92 32.28 7.45
C SER A 17 -28.74 33.78 7.11
N GLN A 18 -27.52 34.26 6.88
CA GLN A 18 -27.34 35.55 6.17
C GLN A 18 -26.46 35.41 4.93
N PRO A 19 -26.58 36.31 3.93
CA PRO A 19 -25.72 36.29 2.75
C PRO A 19 -24.23 36.24 3.10
N GLY A 20 -23.50 35.32 2.47
CA GLY A 20 -22.08 35.06 2.71
C GLY A 20 -21.76 34.02 3.78
N GLU A 21 -22.75 33.47 4.47
CA GLU A 21 -22.57 32.28 5.32
C GLU A 21 -22.52 31.00 4.49
N ALA A 22 -21.84 29.99 5.05
CA ALA A 22 -21.80 28.65 4.47
C ALA A 22 -23.18 28.00 4.54
N CYS A 23 -23.52 27.25 3.51
CA CYS A 23 -24.74 26.47 3.41
C CYS A 23 -24.43 25.14 2.71
N ASP A 24 -25.46 24.33 2.48
CA ASP A 24 -25.41 23.09 1.70
C ASP A 24 -26.56 23.15 0.68
N ASP A 25 -26.24 23.25 -0.61
CA ASP A 25 -27.23 23.30 -1.69
C ASP A 25 -27.71 21.91 -2.13
N GLY A 26 -27.10 20.85 -1.58
CA GLY A 26 -27.36 19.46 -1.89
C GLY A 26 -26.95 19.02 -3.29
N ASP A 27 -26.24 19.86 -4.05
CA ASP A 27 -25.69 19.56 -5.36
C ASP A 27 -24.24 19.11 -5.23
N ASN A 28 -24.00 17.81 -5.33
CA ASN A 28 -22.66 17.23 -5.24
C ASN A 28 -21.73 17.66 -6.39
N THR A 29 -22.22 18.37 -7.42
CA THR A 29 -21.38 18.97 -8.46
C THR A 29 -20.81 20.32 -8.08
N THR A 30 -21.14 20.83 -6.90
CA THR A 30 -20.63 22.05 -6.29
C THR A 30 -19.99 21.80 -4.93
N PHE A 31 -19.09 22.70 -4.52
CA PHE A 31 -18.44 22.71 -3.21
C PHE A 31 -18.33 24.15 -2.68
N ASN A 32 -18.10 24.29 -1.37
CA ASN A 32 -18.04 25.58 -0.67
C ASN A 32 -19.31 26.42 -0.89
N ASP A 33 -20.47 25.85 -0.60
CA ASP A 33 -21.74 26.54 -0.86
C ASP A 33 -21.93 27.71 0.10
N ILE A 34 -22.41 28.81 -0.46
CA ILE A 34 -22.65 30.05 0.27
C ILE A 34 -23.99 30.65 -0.12
N PHE A 35 -24.66 31.31 0.84
CA PHE A 35 -25.86 32.07 0.55
C PHE A 35 -25.53 33.33 -0.26
N ASP A 36 -26.20 33.51 -1.40
CA ASP A 36 -26.11 34.74 -2.20
C ASP A 36 -26.95 35.88 -1.60
N ALA A 37 -26.91 37.07 -2.23
CA ALA A 37 -27.65 38.24 -1.78
C ALA A 37 -29.20 38.10 -1.84
N ASN A 38 -29.71 37.04 -2.47
CA ASN A 38 -31.13 36.71 -2.56
C ASN A 38 -31.46 35.42 -1.77
N CYS A 39 -30.58 34.95 -0.89
CA CYS A 39 -30.76 33.72 -0.10
C CYS A 39 -30.85 32.43 -0.93
N ASN A 40 -30.27 32.40 -2.13
CA ASN A 40 -30.03 31.13 -2.81
C ASN A 40 -28.74 30.52 -2.26
N CYS A 41 -28.80 29.27 -1.83
CA CYS A 41 -27.60 28.48 -1.56
C CYS A 41 -27.05 27.95 -2.89
N ALA A 42 -25.79 28.22 -3.16
CA ALA A 42 -25.10 27.71 -4.34
C ALA A 42 -23.59 27.63 -4.09
N GLY A 43 -22.94 26.60 -4.62
CA GLY A 43 -21.49 26.45 -4.53
C GLY A 43 -20.68 26.77 -5.80
N THR A 44 -19.40 26.48 -5.69
CA THR A 44 -18.43 26.53 -6.79
C THR A 44 -18.37 25.16 -7.45
N PRO A 45 -18.37 25.05 -8.80
CA PRO A 45 -18.29 23.74 -9.45
C PRO A 45 -17.06 22.95 -9.02
N THR A 46 -17.25 21.68 -8.66
CA THR A 46 -16.16 20.75 -8.34
C THR A 46 -15.32 20.45 -9.59
N PRO A 47 -14.07 19.96 -9.45
CA PRO A 47 -13.31 19.44 -10.58
C PRO A 47 -13.98 18.22 -11.25
N CYS A 48 -14.94 17.59 -10.57
CA CYS A 48 -15.65 16.37 -10.97
C CYS A 48 -16.83 16.67 -11.90
N SER A 49 -16.50 17.20 -13.08
CA SER A 49 -17.48 17.77 -14.02
C SER A 49 -18.61 16.80 -14.38
N GLY A 50 -19.80 17.06 -13.82
CA GLY A 50 -21.05 16.34 -14.13
C GLY A 50 -21.25 15.02 -13.38
N ILE A 51 -20.29 14.61 -12.55
CA ILE A 51 -20.36 13.39 -11.72
C ILE A 51 -20.47 13.78 -10.24
N GLY A 52 -19.79 14.85 -9.84
CA GLY A 52 -19.78 15.36 -8.48
C GLY A 52 -18.77 14.67 -7.57
N ASP A 53 -18.75 15.15 -6.34
CA ASP A 53 -17.95 14.73 -5.19
C ASP A 53 -18.96 14.58 -4.04
N ALA A 54 -19.27 13.34 -3.67
CA ALA A 54 -20.47 13.04 -2.89
C ALA A 54 -20.33 13.39 -1.40
N ASP A 55 -19.12 13.33 -0.87
CA ASP A 55 -18.82 13.56 0.54
C ASP A 55 -17.86 14.75 0.78
N ASN A 56 -17.43 15.43 -0.29
CA ASN A 56 -16.56 16.59 -0.31
C ASN A 56 -15.12 16.31 0.17
N ASP A 57 -14.59 15.12 -0.10
CA ASP A 57 -13.19 14.76 0.19
C ASP A 57 -12.20 15.21 -0.91
N GLY A 58 -12.72 15.65 -2.06
CA GLY A 58 -11.97 16.10 -3.22
C GLY A 58 -11.78 15.04 -4.31
N ILE A 59 -12.37 13.85 -4.18
CA ILE A 59 -12.35 12.75 -5.13
C ILE A 59 -13.69 12.70 -5.87
N CYS A 60 -13.64 12.34 -7.16
CA CYS A 60 -14.86 12.27 -7.97
C CYS A 60 -15.60 10.96 -7.71
N ALA A 61 -16.93 11.04 -7.61
CA ALA A 61 -17.78 9.91 -7.24
C ALA A 61 -17.73 8.70 -8.20
N ASP A 62 -17.10 8.80 -9.37
CA ASP A 62 -16.87 7.67 -10.26
C ASP A 62 -15.59 6.88 -9.97
N VAL A 63 -14.67 7.46 -9.19
CA VAL A 63 -13.40 6.84 -8.79
C VAL A 63 -13.25 6.75 -7.27
N ASP A 64 -14.10 7.43 -6.50
CA ASP A 64 -14.17 7.29 -5.05
C ASP A 64 -14.73 5.91 -4.66
N CYS A 65 -14.08 5.28 -3.69
CA CYS A 65 -14.49 3.99 -3.18
C CYS A 65 -15.46 4.03 -1.99
N ASP A 66 -15.66 5.20 -1.38
CA ASP A 66 -16.69 5.41 -0.36
C ASP A 66 -17.24 6.84 -0.39
N ASP A 67 -18.16 7.08 -1.33
CA ASP A 67 -18.96 8.31 -1.49
C ASP A 67 -19.73 8.81 -0.23
N ASN A 68 -19.59 8.17 0.93
CA ASN A 68 -20.27 8.53 2.17
C ASN A 68 -19.33 8.76 3.36
N ASP A 69 -18.02 8.62 3.19
CA ASP A 69 -17.04 8.80 4.27
C ASP A 69 -15.87 9.68 3.80
N PRO A 70 -15.89 10.99 4.09
CA PRO A 70 -14.85 11.91 3.66
C PRO A 70 -13.49 11.65 4.32
N GLY A 71 -13.42 10.72 5.29
CA GLY A 71 -12.17 10.22 5.85
C GLY A 71 -11.52 9.10 5.04
N ASN A 72 -12.25 8.51 4.09
CA ASN A 72 -11.80 7.41 3.24
C ASN A 72 -11.44 7.92 1.83
N THR A 73 -10.27 8.51 1.69
CA THR A 73 -9.79 9.05 0.42
C THR A 73 -9.23 7.98 -0.54
N SER A 74 -9.75 6.75 -0.51
CA SER A 74 -9.28 5.67 -1.37
C SER A 74 -9.96 5.76 -2.72
N GLN A 75 -9.20 5.81 -3.82
CA GLN A 75 -9.76 5.90 -5.16
C GLN A 75 -9.22 4.82 -6.10
N VAL A 76 -9.98 4.54 -7.17
CA VAL A 76 -9.58 3.66 -8.26
C VAL A 76 -8.20 4.04 -8.78
N GLY A 77 -7.31 3.05 -8.86
CA GLY A 77 -5.93 3.21 -9.30
C GLY A 77 -4.92 3.55 -8.20
N ASP A 78 -5.36 3.81 -6.97
CA ASP A 78 -4.45 3.90 -5.84
C ASP A 78 -3.72 2.58 -5.60
N ALA A 79 -2.49 2.67 -5.12
CA ALA A 79 -1.73 1.51 -4.67
C ALA A 79 -2.34 0.96 -3.38
N CYS A 80 -2.40 -0.36 -3.28
CA CYS A 80 -2.90 -1.06 -2.11
C CYS A 80 -2.11 -2.36 -1.89
N ASP A 81 -2.51 -3.16 -0.89
CA ASP A 81 -1.97 -4.49 -0.60
C ASP A 81 -3.17 -5.43 -0.46
N ASP A 82 -3.31 -6.41 -1.36
CA ASP A 82 -4.41 -7.38 -1.34
C ASP A 82 -4.11 -8.60 -0.44
N GLY A 83 -2.90 -8.68 0.09
CA GLY A 83 -2.40 -9.75 0.96
C GLY A 83 -2.21 -11.09 0.27
N ASP A 84 -2.35 -11.17 -1.06
CA ASP A 84 -2.08 -12.36 -1.85
C ASP A 84 -0.64 -12.31 -2.40
N ASN A 85 0.25 -13.11 -1.82
CA ASN A 85 1.64 -13.18 -2.26
C ASN A 85 1.81 -13.75 -3.69
N THR A 86 0.74 -14.19 -4.35
CA THR A 86 0.76 -14.61 -5.76
C THR A 86 0.48 -13.46 -6.73
N THR A 87 0.24 -12.25 -6.21
CA THR A 87 0.06 -11.01 -6.96
C THR A 87 1.12 -9.96 -6.60
N LEU A 88 1.32 -9.01 -7.53
CA LEU A 88 2.27 -7.90 -7.46
C LEU A 88 1.62 -6.63 -7.99
N ASN A 89 2.12 -5.48 -7.52
CA ASN A 89 1.68 -4.15 -7.94
C ASN A 89 0.17 -3.95 -7.73
N ASP A 90 -0.32 -4.23 -6.53
CA ASP A 90 -1.74 -4.20 -6.26
C ASP A 90 -2.29 -2.78 -6.35
N THR A 91 -3.43 -2.69 -7.02
CA THR A 91 -4.14 -1.43 -7.22
C THR A 91 -5.62 -1.62 -6.99
N ILE A 92 -6.27 -0.53 -6.57
CA ILE A 92 -7.72 -0.49 -6.44
C ILE A 92 -8.35 -0.56 -7.83
N ASP A 93 -9.14 -1.60 -8.08
CA ASP A 93 -9.84 -1.83 -9.35
C ASP A 93 -11.10 -0.94 -9.49
N ALA A 94 -11.76 -0.99 -10.64
CA ALA A 94 -12.97 -0.21 -10.92
C ALA A 94 -14.19 -0.58 -10.04
N ASN A 95 -14.09 -1.62 -9.22
CA ASN A 95 -15.11 -2.03 -8.25
C ASN A 95 -14.61 -1.85 -6.80
N CYS A 96 -13.54 -1.08 -6.60
CA CYS A 96 -12.95 -0.79 -5.30
C CYS A 96 -12.42 -2.01 -4.54
N ASN A 97 -12.00 -3.04 -5.26
CA ASN A 97 -11.25 -4.15 -4.69
C ASN A 97 -9.75 -3.90 -4.88
N CYS A 98 -8.96 -4.19 -3.86
CA CYS A 98 -7.52 -4.28 -4.05
C CYS A 98 -7.19 -5.58 -4.78
N THR A 99 -6.53 -5.49 -5.93
CA THR A 99 -6.10 -6.63 -6.73
C THR A 99 -4.77 -6.36 -7.40
N GLY A 100 -3.90 -7.38 -7.51
CA GLY A 100 -2.64 -7.26 -8.26
C GLY A 100 -2.55 -8.07 -9.55
N ALA A 101 -1.39 -7.95 -10.19
CA ALA A 101 -1.01 -8.73 -11.36
C ALA A 101 -0.28 -10.02 -10.91
N PRO A 102 -0.55 -11.19 -11.51
CA PRO A 102 0.11 -12.44 -11.10
C PRO A 102 1.64 -12.36 -11.14
N THR A 103 2.31 -12.88 -10.11
CA THR A 103 3.78 -13.00 -10.09
C THR A 103 4.28 -14.12 -11.00
N ALA A 104 5.61 -14.18 -11.21
CA ALA A 104 6.24 -15.31 -11.88
C ALA A 104 6.18 -16.61 -11.03
N CYS A 105 5.96 -16.48 -9.72
CA CYS A 105 5.92 -17.54 -8.73
C CYS A 105 4.52 -18.15 -8.61
N THR A 106 3.98 -18.59 -9.74
CA THR A 106 2.58 -19.02 -9.85
C THR A 106 2.21 -20.11 -8.84
N GLY A 107 1.28 -19.79 -7.94
CA GLY A 107 0.74 -20.71 -6.93
C GLY A 107 1.62 -20.96 -5.70
N ILE A 108 2.80 -20.32 -5.63
CA ILE A 108 3.73 -20.39 -4.50
C ILE A 108 3.86 -19.01 -3.85
N GLY A 109 3.94 -17.98 -4.68
CA GLY A 109 4.06 -16.58 -4.28
C GLY A 109 5.49 -16.11 -4.06
N ASP A 110 5.60 -14.83 -3.76
CA ASP A 110 6.80 -14.04 -3.47
C ASP A 110 6.32 -12.97 -2.47
N ALA A 111 6.53 -13.20 -1.17
CA ALA A 111 5.82 -12.45 -0.13
C ALA A 111 6.48 -11.13 0.23
N ASP A 112 7.78 -10.96 -0.02
CA ASP A 112 8.49 -9.71 0.20
C ASP A 112 8.77 -8.90 -1.08
N ASN A 113 8.45 -9.48 -2.24
CA ASN A 113 8.54 -8.88 -3.57
C ASN A 113 9.98 -8.60 -4.03
N ASP A 114 10.94 -9.43 -3.63
CA ASP A 114 12.33 -9.35 -4.09
C ASP A 114 12.57 -10.04 -5.45
N GLY A 115 11.57 -10.80 -5.93
CA GLY A 115 11.59 -11.52 -7.20
C GLY A 115 12.02 -12.99 -7.10
N ILE A 116 12.18 -13.53 -5.88
CA ILE A 116 12.47 -14.93 -5.59
C ILE A 116 11.17 -15.61 -5.16
N CYS A 117 10.96 -16.84 -5.61
CA CYS A 117 9.76 -17.58 -5.23
C CYS A 117 9.90 -18.18 -3.83
N ALA A 118 8.81 -18.16 -3.07
CA ALA A 118 8.77 -18.60 -1.67
C ALA A 118 9.28 -20.04 -1.40
N ASP A 119 9.39 -20.90 -2.43
CA ASP A 119 9.94 -22.25 -2.29
C ASP A 119 11.48 -22.31 -2.34
N VAL A 120 12.12 -21.26 -2.84
CA VAL A 120 13.58 -21.12 -2.95
C VAL A 120 14.11 -19.87 -2.26
N ASP A 121 13.24 -19.06 -1.67
CA ASP A 121 13.61 -17.93 -0.84
C ASP A 121 13.90 -18.39 0.60
N CYS A 122 15.11 -18.10 1.07
CA CYS A 122 15.51 -18.44 2.43
C CYS A 122 14.91 -17.54 3.52
N ASP A 123 14.42 -16.36 3.16
CA ASP A 123 13.69 -15.47 4.05
C ASP A 123 12.68 -14.62 3.26
N ASP A 124 11.60 -15.27 2.85
CA ASP A 124 10.44 -14.70 2.11
C ASP A 124 9.65 -13.64 2.91
N ASN A 125 10.28 -12.95 3.86
CA ASN A 125 9.74 -11.82 4.61
C ASN A 125 10.73 -10.65 4.72
N ASP A 126 11.93 -10.76 4.13
CA ASP A 126 12.95 -9.73 4.13
C ASP A 126 13.52 -9.54 2.71
N PRO A 127 13.06 -8.52 1.97
CA PRO A 127 13.44 -8.35 0.56
C PRO A 127 14.89 -7.90 0.37
N SER A 128 15.63 -7.70 1.46
CA SER A 128 17.07 -7.47 1.43
C SER A 128 17.89 -8.76 1.54
N ASN A 129 17.25 -9.87 1.90
CA ASN A 129 17.83 -11.18 2.06
C ASN A 129 17.53 -12.07 0.84
N THR A 130 18.20 -11.78 -0.27
CA THR A 130 18.00 -12.49 -1.55
C THR A 130 18.66 -13.88 -1.60
N ASN A 131 18.89 -14.52 -0.45
CA ASN A 131 19.63 -15.78 -0.37
C ASN A 131 18.76 -16.95 -0.84
N GLN A 132 19.32 -17.82 -1.67
CA GLN A 132 18.65 -18.99 -2.20
C GLN A 132 19.47 -20.26 -1.96
N PRO A 133 18.86 -21.45 -1.97
CA PRO A 133 19.58 -22.72 -2.01
C PRO A 133 20.66 -22.72 -3.10
N GLY A 134 21.90 -23.01 -2.70
CA GLY A 134 23.07 -23.01 -3.56
C GLY A 134 23.90 -21.72 -3.52
N ASP A 135 23.46 -20.67 -2.84
CA ASP A 135 24.29 -19.50 -2.60
C ASP A 135 25.44 -19.81 -1.63
N ALA A 136 26.56 -19.11 -1.83
CA ALA A 136 27.72 -19.21 -0.97
C ALA A 136 27.43 -18.64 0.41
N CYS A 137 27.85 -19.36 1.44
CA CYS A 137 27.70 -18.94 2.83
C CYS A 137 28.96 -19.36 3.62
N ASP A 138 28.96 -19.11 4.92
CA ASP A 138 30.01 -19.54 5.86
C ASP A 138 29.31 -20.14 7.08
N ASP A 139 29.48 -21.44 7.33
CA ASP A 139 28.86 -22.14 8.46
C ASP A 139 29.68 -22.03 9.76
N GLY A 140 30.85 -21.39 9.66
CA GLY A 140 31.79 -21.20 10.77
C GLY A 140 32.47 -22.48 11.26
N ASP A 141 32.22 -23.63 10.62
CA ASP A 141 32.89 -24.89 10.91
C ASP A 141 34.14 -25.01 10.02
N ASN A 142 35.30 -24.82 10.63
CA ASN A 142 36.57 -24.94 9.92
C ASN A 142 36.87 -26.35 9.40
N THR A 143 36.06 -27.37 9.72
CA THR A 143 36.21 -28.74 9.19
C THR A 143 35.43 -28.98 7.90
N THR A 144 34.74 -27.96 7.40
CA THR A 144 34.02 -27.93 6.13
C THR A 144 34.60 -26.87 5.18
N ILE A 145 34.41 -27.07 3.88
CA ILE A 145 34.82 -26.15 2.81
C ILE A 145 33.73 -26.07 1.74
N ASN A 146 33.74 -25.00 0.93
CA ASN A 146 32.74 -24.73 -0.10
C ASN A 146 31.30 -24.73 0.45
N ASP A 147 31.06 -23.92 1.49
CA ASP A 147 29.76 -23.88 2.15
C ASP A 147 28.72 -23.24 1.25
N LEU A 148 27.59 -23.94 1.14
CA LEU A 148 26.45 -23.53 0.34
C LEU A 148 25.18 -23.68 1.17
N LEU A 149 24.19 -22.83 0.90
CA LEU A 149 22.85 -23.02 1.44
C LEU A 149 22.23 -24.30 0.88
N ASP A 150 21.74 -25.18 1.75
CA ASP A 150 20.99 -26.36 1.34
C ASP A 150 19.53 -26.01 0.96
N THR A 151 18.72 -27.01 0.60
CA THR A 151 17.30 -26.82 0.24
C THR A 151 16.44 -26.32 1.40
N ASN A 152 16.98 -26.30 2.62
CA ASN A 152 16.33 -25.85 3.83
C ASN A 152 17.02 -24.58 4.37
N CYS A 153 17.85 -23.91 3.54
CA CYS A 153 18.56 -22.68 3.88
C CYS A 153 19.50 -22.80 5.08
N ASN A 154 20.00 -24.01 5.36
CA ASN A 154 21.09 -24.18 6.29
C ASN A 154 22.40 -24.02 5.53
N CYS A 155 23.31 -23.23 6.07
CA CYS A 155 24.67 -23.19 5.55
C CYS A 155 25.39 -24.47 5.97
N THR A 156 25.86 -25.24 4.98
CA THR A 156 26.65 -26.46 5.21
C THR A 156 27.75 -26.58 4.18
N GLY A 157 28.94 -27.01 4.60
CA GLY A 157 30.02 -27.31 3.67
C GLY A 157 30.32 -28.79 3.45
N THR A 158 31.25 -29.03 2.52
CA THR A 158 31.80 -30.35 2.25
C THR A 158 32.92 -30.65 3.23
N PRO A 159 32.92 -31.80 3.94
CA PRO A 159 33.98 -32.14 4.86
C PRO A 159 35.35 -32.09 4.19
N THR A 160 36.27 -31.30 4.74
CA THR A 160 37.65 -31.27 4.27
C THR A 160 38.41 -32.53 4.72
N ALA A 161 39.49 -32.85 4.01
CA ALA A 161 40.42 -33.91 4.41
C ALA A 161 41.15 -33.57 5.74
N CYS A 162 41.01 -32.34 6.23
CA CYS A 162 41.60 -31.82 7.46
C CYS A 162 40.85 -32.31 8.71
N THR A 163 40.89 -33.62 8.96
CA THR A 163 40.22 -34.21 10.13
C THR A 163 40.80 -33.65 11.44
N GLY A 164 40.06 -32.77 12.12
CA GLY A 164 40.31 -32.34 13.49
C GLY A 164 41.25 -31.13 13.69
N ILE A 165 41.77 -30.52 12.62
CA ILE A 165 42.56 -29.27 12.71
C ILE A 165 41.84 -28.09 12.03
N GLY A 166 40.99 -28.39 11.04
CA GLY A 166 40.29 -27.40 10.25
C GLY A 166 41.16 -26.60 9.27
N ASP A 167 40.50 -25.80 8.45
CA ASP A 167 41.00 -24.86 7.44
C ASP A 167 40.28 -23.52 7.72
N ALA A 168 40.94 -22.63 8.47
CA ALA A 168 40.28 -21.46 9.07
C ALA A 168 40.11 -20.28 8.10
N ASP A 169 40.87 -20.26 7.01
CA ASP A 169 40.81 -19.22 5.98
C ASP A 169 40.29 -19.74 4.62
N ASN A 170 39.85 -21.01 4.59
CA ASN A 170 39.16 -21.65 3.47
C ASN A 170 40.03 -21.69 2.19
N ASP A 171 41.35 -21.86 2.35
CA ASP A 171 42.33 -21.86 1.26
C ASP A 171 42.63 -23.27 0.70
N GLY A 172 42.08 -24.30 1.33
CA GLY A 172 42.25 -25.71 0.99
C GLY A 172 43.45 -26.38 1.68
N ILE A 173 44.11 -25.73 2.64
CA ILE A 173 45.28 -26.24 3.36
C ILE A 173 44.94 -26.45 4.84
N CYS A 174 45.21 -27.68 5.32
CA CYS A 174 44.99 -28.01 6.72
C CYS A 174 45.97 -27.28 7.64
N ALA A 175 45.44 -26.67 8.70
CA ALA A 175 46.16 -26.03 9.79
C ALA A 175 46.98 -24.79 9.37
N ASP A 176 46.33 -23.63 9.38
CA ASP A 176 47.00 -22.36 9.65
C ASP A 176 46.85 -22.05 11.15
N VAL A 177 47.97 -21.77 11.83
CA VAL A 177 48.07 -21.45 13.27
C VAL A 177 48.47 -20.00 13.46
#